data_AF-A0A2W5Z0B3-F1
#
_entry.id   AF-A0A2W5Z0B3-F1
#
_cell.length_a   1.000
_cell.length_b   1.000
_cell.length_c   1.000
_cell.angle_alpha   90.00
_cell.angle_beta   90.00
_cell.angle_gamma   90.00
#
_symmetry.space_group_name_H-M   'P 1'
#
loop_
_entity.id
_entity.type
_entity.pdbx_description
1 polymer ?
#
loop_
_entity_poly.entity_id
_entity_poly.type
_entity_poly.pdbx_seq_one_letter_code
_entity_poly.pdbx_strand_id
1 'polypeptide(L)'
;MSTAMLMARLVLAGVFALAGVAKLADLAGSRRAVRDFGVPRALAPAVGTLLPLVELAVAGALVGSGSAIWGAVAALVLLGGVVFAIVGALAKGRELDCHCFGRMHSRRAGIGTLARNLVLGVAAALVVSEGPGPSVPGWLGSLSSSQIGWLAGSLVAGLVIVIQSVVIVILLRRRGQALIGLDAQGRRETHGALPGLKVGELAPEFELGCAQGPAVTLAALRTAGRPVLCQNHLLGEAAC
;
A
#
# COMPACT_ATOMS: atom_id res chain seq x y z
N MET A 1 29.58 -6.27 -18.90
CA MET A 1 29.12 -6.59 -17.52
C MET A 1 29.18 -5.41 -16.56
N SER A 2 30.29 -4.67 -16.50
CA SER A 2 30.57 -3.65 -15.46
C SER A 2 29.54 -2.50 -15.40
N THR A 3 29.14 -1.94 -16.53
CA THR A 3 28.13 -0.86 -16.59
C THR A 3 26.73 -1.33 -16.17
N ALA A 4 26.35 -2.56 -16.51
CA ALA A 4 25.07 -3.14 -16.09
C ALA A 4 24.98 -3.30 -14.57
N MET A 5 26.07 -3.70 -13.91
CA MET A 5 26.13 -3.78 -12.44
C MET A 5 26.01 -2.41 -11.77
N LEU A 6 26.64 -1.38 -12.34
CA LEU A 6 26.46 -0.01 -11.85
C LEU A 6 25.00 0.45 -11.99
N MET A 7 24.37 0.21 -13.14
CA MET A 7 22.97 0.56 -13.35
C MET A 7 22.05 -0.19 -12.38
N ALA A 8 22.27 -1.49 -12.16
CA ALA A 8 21.54 -2.29 -11.18
C ALA A 8 21.68 -1.73 -9.76
N ARG A 9 22.89 -1.34 -9.35
CA ARG A 9 23.15 -0.69 -8.05
C ARG A 9 22.40 0.63 -7.91
N LEU A 10 22.43 1.47 -8.94
CA LEU A 10 21.75 2.78 -8.92
C LEU A 10 20.22 2.62 -8.88
N VAL A 11 19.67 1.65 -9.62
CA VAL A 11 18.24 1.32 -9.55
C VAL A 11 17.86 0.82 -8.15
N LEU A 12 18.63 -0.11 -7.58
CA LEU A 12 18.41 -0.58 -6.21
C LEU A 12 18.49 0.58 -5.21
N ALA A 13 19.52 1.42 -5.29
CA ALA A 13 19.69 2.58 -4.44
C ALA A 13 18.50 3.55 -4.54
N GLY A 14 18.03 3.84 -5.76
CA GLY A 14 16.86 4.68 -5.98
C GLY A 14 15.57 4.09 -5.38
N VAL A 15 15.36 2.78 -5.53
CA VAL A 15 14.20 2.09 -4.96
C VAL A 15 14.23 2.13 -3.42
N PHE A 16 15.38 1.84 -2.81
CA PHE A 16 15.55 1.88 -1.36
C PHE A 16 15.45 3.30 -0.80
N ALA A 17 16.00 4.29 -1.50
CA ALA A 17 15.86 5.70 -1.12
C ALA A 17 14.40 6.15 -1.14
N LEU A 18 13.69 5.86 -2.23
CA LEU A 18 12.27 6.18 -2.35
C LEU A 18 11.43 5.46 -1.28
N ALA A 19 11.72 4.18 -1.02
CA ALA A 19 11.04 3.41 0.01
C ALA A 19 11.28 3.99 1.41
N GLY A 20 12.54 4.32 1.75
CA GLY A 20 12.91 4.91 3.03
C GLY A 20 12.27 6.27 3.26
N VAL A 21 12.35 7.18 2.27
CA VAL A 21 11.71 8.51 2.35
C VAL A 21 10.19 8.38 2.48
N ALA A 22 9.56 7.50 1.68
CA ALA A 22 8.11 7.30 1.75
C ALA A 22 7.66 6.76 3.11
N LYS A 23 8.44 5.86 3.74
CA LYS A 23 8.13 5.35 5.08
C LYS A 23 8.44 6.36 6.19
N LEU A 24 9.47 7.19 6.05
CA LEU A 24 9.71 8.31 6.98
C LEU A 24 8.56 9.33 6.95
N ALA A 25 8.01 9.60 5.76
CA ALA A 25 6.84 10.46 5.61
C ALA A 25 5.54 9.87 6.19
N ASP A 26 5.51 8.56 6.47
CA ASP A 26 4.37 7.84 7.05
C ASP A 26 4.83 6.78 8.08
N LEU A 27 5.51 7.23 9.14
CA LEU A 27 5.99 6.35 10.21
C LEU A 27 4.86 5.57 10.88
N ALA A 28 3.67 6.18 11.00
CA ALA A 28 2.50 5.52 11.56
C ALA A 28 2.05 4.34 10.67
N GLY A 29 2.04 4.52 9.34
CA GLY A 29 1.83 3.44 8.37
C GLY A 29 2.91 2.36 8.43
N SER A 30 4.18 2.75 8.57
CA SER A 30 5.28 1.78 8.68
C SER A 30 5.15 0.89 9.92
N ARG A 31 4.87 1.47 11.09
CA ARG A 31 4.64 0.72 12.35
C ARG A 31 3.42 -0.20 12.26
N ARG A 32 2.34 0.25 11.60
CA ARG A 32 1.16 -0.57 11.33
C ARG A 32 1.52 -1.79 10.48
N ALA A 33 2.17 -1.57 9.35
CA ALA A 33 2.57 -2.64 8.45
C ALA A 33 3.44 -3.69 9.14
N VAL A 34 4.45 -3.27 9.90
CA VAL A 34 5.34 -4.16 10.65
C VAL A 34 4.56 -5.06 11.62
N ARG A 35 3.57 -4.50 12.32
CA ARG A 35 2.69 -5.27 13.21
C ARG A 35 1.79 -6.24 12.43
N ASP A 36 1.25 -5.80 11.30
CA ASP A 36 0.35 -6.63 10.48
C ASP A 36 1.09 -7.81 9.83
N PHE A 37 2.39 -7.66 9.59
CA PHE A 37 3.30 -8.74 9.19
C PHE A 37 3.70 -9.69 10.33
N GLY A 38 3.23 -9.46 11.56
CA GLY A 38 3.39 -10.39 12.68
C GLY A 38 4.56 -10.09 13.61
N VAL A 39 5.19 -8.92 13.50
CA VAL A 39 6.19 -8.49 14.49
C VAL A 39 5.50 -8.21 15.83
N PRO A 40 6.05 -8.68 16.97
CA PRO A 40 5.45 -8.49 18.29
C PRO A 40 5.17 -7.01 18.58
N ARG A 41 4.06 -6.74 19.28
CA ARG A 41 3.60 -5.36 19.58
C ARG A 41 4.67 -4.51 20.29
N ALA A 42 5.53 -5.12 21.09
CA ALA A 42 6.63 -4.45 21.78
C ALA A 42 7.75 -3.98 20.82
N LEU A 43 8.00 -4.72 19.73
CA LEU A 43 9.08 -4.44 18.78
C LEU A 43 8.61 -3.63 17.56
N ALA A 44 7.32 -3.68 17.23
CA ALA A 44 6.77 -2.98 16.07
C ALA A 44 7.06 -1.47 16.02
N PRO A 45 7.04 -0.70 17.14
CA PRO A 45 7.41 0.71 17.13
C PRO A 45 8.87 0.92 16.72
N ALA A 46 9.79 0.17 17.32
CA ALA A 46 11.23 0.28 17.07
C ALA A 46 11.58 -0.15 15.66
N VAL A 47 11.10 -1.31 15.22
CA VAL A 47 11.35 -1.83 13.87
C VAL A 47 10.73 -0.91 12.82
N GLY A 48 9.49 -0.44 13.01
CA GLY A 48 8.83 0.49 12.09
C GLY A 48 9.48 1.86 11.99
N THR A 49 10.23 2.30 13.01
CA THR A 49 11.02 3.55 12.94
C THR A 49 12.43 3.37 12.42
N LEU A 50 13.06 2.23 12.69
CA LEU A 50 14.43 1.95 12.29
C LEU A 50 14.50 1.48 10.83
N LEU A 51 13.51 0.72 10.37
CA LEU A 51 13.48 0.18 9.02
C LEU A 51 13.68 1.25 7.93
N PRO A 52 13.01 2.42 7.96
CA PRO A 52 13.24 3.47 6.97
C PRO A 52 14.68 4.01 6.98
N LEU A 53 15.30 4.12 8.15
CA LEU A 53 16.69 4.54 8.28
C LEU A 53 17.65 3.50 7.70
N VAL A 54 17.37 2.21 7.94
CA VAL A 54 18.12 1.10 7.35
C VAL A 54 17.98 1.12 5.83
N GLU A 55 16.78 1.34 5.29
CA GLU A 55 16.57 1.45 3.84
C GLU A 55 17.39 2.59 3.21
N LEU A 56 17.44 3.77 3.87
CA LEU A 56 18.28 4.88 3.42
C LEU A 56 19.78 4.58 3.52
N ALA A 57 20.21 3.92 4.60
CA ALA A 57 21.60 3.50 4.77
C ALA A 57 22.02 2.51 3.68
N VAL A 58 21.16 1.55 3.33
CA VAL A 58 21.37 0.62 2.22
C VAL A 58 21.48 1.36 0.89
N ALA A 59 20.62 2.36 0.65
CA ALA A 59 20.70 3.18 -0.56
C ALA A 59 22.05 3.92 -0.65
N GLY A 60 22.51 4.54 0.44
CA GLY A 60 23.82 5.19 0.48
C GLY A 60 24.97 4.21 0.27
N ALA A 61 24.91 3.04 0.92
CA ALA A 61 25.93 2.00 0.80
C ALA A 61 26.05 1.45 -0.63
N LEU A 62 24.93 1.31 -1.36
CA LEU A 62 24.90 0.88 -2.76
C LEU A 62 25.53 1.89 -3.72
N VAL A 63 25.50 3.18 -3.40
CA VAL A 63 26.14 4.24 -4.20
C VAL A 63 27.66 4.25 -3.98
N GLY A 64 28.11 4.07 -2.74
CA GLY A 64 29.53 4.04 -2.39
C GLY A 64 30.25 2.85 -3.02
N SER A 65 31.41 3.07 -3.67
CA SER A 65 32.20 2.00 -4.30
C SER A 65 32.75 0.99 -3.30
N GLY A 66 33.20 1.44 -2.12
CA GLY A 66 33.75 0.56 -1.07
C GLY A 66 32.70 -0.17 -0.23
N SER A 67 31.46 0.34 -0.18
CA SER A 67 30.36 -0.22 0.62
C SER A 67 29.34 -1.00 -0.21
N ALA A 68 29.49 -1.03 -1.54
CA ALA A 68 28.48 -1.54 -2.46
C ALA A 68 28.11 -3.01 -2.22
N ILE A 69 29.07 -3.86 -1.89
CA ILE A 69 28.82 -5.28 -1.62
C ILE A 69 27.99 -5.43 -0.35
N TRP A 70 28.34 -4.72 0.72
CA TRP A 70 27.58 -4.71 1.97
C TRP A 70 26.17 -4.12 1.77
N GLY A 71 26.05 -3.07 0.95
CA GLY A 71 24.76 -2.54 0.52
C GLY A 71 23.91 -3.56 -0.24
N ALA A 72 24.52 -4.32 -1.15
CA ALA A 72 23.83 -5.36 -1.92
C ALA A 72 23.39 -6.55 -1.06
N VAL A 73 24.22 -6.98 -0.11
CA VAL A 73 23.85 -8.02 0.87
C VAL A 73 22.69 -7.53 1.75
N ALA A 74 22.76 -6.32 2.28
CA ALA A 74 21.68 -5.76 3.08
C ALA A 74 20.39 -5.59 2.26
N ALA A 75 20.49 -5.18 1.00
CA ALA A 75 19.36 -5.12 0.07
C ALA A 75 18.72 -6.49 -0.14
N LEU A 76 19.51 -7.54 -0.35
CA LEU A 76 19.02 -8.93 -0.47
C LEU A 76 18.26 -9.37 0.77
N VAL A 77 18.80 -9.10 1.96
CA VAL A 77 18.15 -9.47 3.22
C VAL A 77 16.81 -8.75 3.37
N LEU A 78 16.76 -7.44 3.09
CA LEU A 78 15.52 -6.67 3.17
C LEU A 78 14.48 -7.13 2.14
N LEU A 79 14.88 -7.32 0.88
CA LEU A 79 13.98 -7.79 -0.18
C LEU A 79 13.47 -9.21 0.12
N GLY A 80 14.34 -10.10 0.59
CA GLY A 80 13.98 -11.45 1.03
C GLY A 80 12.99 -11.43 2.19
N GLY A 81 13.19 -10.55 3.18
CA GLY A 81 12.26 -10.33 4.28
C GLY A 81 10.88 -9.86 3.80
N VAL A 82 10.84 -8.93 2.84
CA VAL A 82 9.57 -8.47 2.22
C VAL A 82 8.88 -9.61 1.47
N VAL A 83 9.62 -10.38 0.67
CA VAL A 83 9.09 -11.54 -0.05
C VAL A 83 8.50 -12.57 0.92
N PHE A 84 9.24 -12.93 1.97
CA PHE A 84 8.78 -13.86 3.01
C PHE A 84 7.50 -13.36 3.68
N ALA A 85 7.44 -12.07 4.00
CA ALA A 85 6.28 -11.45 4.62
C ALA A 85 5.04 -11.48 3.71
N ILE A 86 5.21 -11.22 2.41
CA ILE A 86 4.13 -11.30 1.40
C ILE A 86 3.65 -12.75 1.24
N VAL A 87 4.56 -13.71 1.06
CA VAL A 87 4.21 -15.13 0.88
C VAL A 87 3.51 -15.68 2.12
N GLY A 88 4.01 -15.38 3.31
CA GLY A 88 3.40 -15.81 4.57
C GLY A 88 2.01 -15.21 4.82
N ALA A 89 1.73 -14.02 4.29
CA ALA A 89 0.42 -13.41 4.35
C ALA A 89 -0.57 -14.03 3.36
N LEU A 90 -0.13 -14.26 2.13
CA LEU A 90 -0.91 -14.93 1.08
C LEU A 90 -1.28 -16.36 1.52
N ALA A 91 -0.34 -17.09 2.12
CA ALA A 91 -0.57 -18.44 2.65
C ALA A 91 -1.64 -18.48 3.77
N LYS A 92 -1.84 -17.37 4.49
CA LYS A 92 -2.86 -17.25 5.55
C LYS A 92 -4.19 -16.69 5.06
N GLY A 93 -4.35 -16.49 3.74
CA GLY A 93 -5.56 -15.90 3.14
C GLY A 93 -5.84 -14.46 3.61
N ARG A 94 -4.83 -13.75 4.13
CA ARG A 94 -5.00 -12.38 4.63
C ARG A 94 -4.83 -11.39 3.49
N GLU A 95 -5.83 -10.53 3.27
CA GLU A 95 -5.69 -9.36 2.42
C GLU A 95 -4.84 -8.32 3.16
N LEU A 96 -3.54 -8.26 2.88
CA LEU A 96 -2.66 -7.23 3.44
C LEU A 96 -2.64 -6.00 2.53
N ASP A 97 -2.96 -4.85 3.10
CA ASP A 97 -2.62 -3.54 2.55
C ASP A 97 -1.11 -3.34 2.66
N CYS A 98 -0.38 -3.63 1.58
CA CYS A 98 1.07 -3.48 1.55
C CYS A 98 1.46 -1.98 1.57
N HIS A 99 1.70 -1.42 2.77
CA HIS A 99 2.30 -0.09 2.94
C HIS A 99 3.82 -0.06 2.66
N CYS A 100 4.33 -0.91 1.76
CA CYS A 100 5.77 -0.98 1.42
C CYS A 100 6.32 0.37 0.89
N PHE A 101 5.44 1.25 0.42
CA PHE A 101 5.70 2.63 -0.02
C PHE A 101 4.84 3.67 0.72
N GLY A 102 4.43 3.40 1.98
CA GLY A 102 3.55 4.30 2.76
C GLY A 102 2.15 4.49 2.15
N ARG A 103 1.54 5.67 2.33
CA ARG A 103 0.23 6.06 1.75
C ARG A 103 0.22 6.19 0.21
N MET A 104 1.36 6.02 -0.45
CA MET A 104 1.48 6.28 -1.89
C MET A 104 0.99 5.09 -2.73
N HIS A 105 0.95 3.87 -2.18
CA HIS A 105 0.50 2.68 -2.89
C HIS A 105 -0.27 1.72 -1.95
N SER A 106 -1.55 1.96 -1.73
CA SER A 106 -2.48 1.01 -1.14
C SER A 106 -3.10 0.17 -2.27
N ARG A 107 -2.33 -0.79 -2.79
CA ARG A 107 -2.83 -1.84 -3.67
C ARG A 107 -2.59 -3.17 -2.97
N ARG A 108 -3.56 -4.10 -3.10
CA ARG A 108 -3.46 -5.48 -2.60
C ARG A 108 -2.08 -6.04 -2.91
N ALA A 109 -1.40 -6.61 -1.92
CA ALA A 109 -0.14 -7.31 -2.12
C ALA A 109 -0.36 -8.46 -3.11
N GLY A 110 0.11 -8.29 -4.35
CA GLY A 110 -0.17 -9.22 -5.45
C GLY A 110 1.10 -9.79 -6.09
N ILE A 111 0.90 -10.66 -7.07
CA ILE A 111 1.97 -11.33 -7.84
C ILE A 111 2.96 -10.31 -8.45
N GLY A 112 2.47 -9.13 -8.86
CA GLY A 112 3.33 -8.06 -9.39
C GLY A 112 4.33 -7.51 -8.36
N THR A 113 3.94 -7.39 -7.08
CA THR A 113 4.86 -6.95 -6.01
C THR A 113 5.91 -8.03 -5.72
N LEU A 114 5.50 -9.30 -5.75
CA LEU A 114 6.40 -10.43 -5.59
C LEU A 114 7.44 -10.47 -6.73
N ALA A 115 6.98 -10.41 -7.98
CA ALA A 115 7.85 -10.40 -9.16
C ALA A 115 8.85 -9.23 -9.12
N ARG A 116 8.40 -8.02 -8.77
CA ARG A 116 9.28 -6.86 -8.62
C ARG A 116 10.38 -7.10 -7.58
N ASN A 117 10.03 -7.59 -6.39
CA ASN A 117 11.03 -7.83 -5.33
C ASN A 117 11.99 -8.97 -5.70
N LEU A 118 11.52 -10.00 -6.43
CA LEU A 118 12.38 -11.06 -6.95
C LEU A 118 13.37 -10.54 -8.00
N VAL A 119 12.92 -9.73 -8.95
CA VAL A 119 13.80 -9.11 -9.96
C VAL A 119 14.87 -8.23 -9.30
N LEU A 120 14.47 -7.40 -8.32
CA LEU A 120 15.41 -6.59 -7.55
C LEU A 120 16.36 -7.47 -6.72
N GLY A 121 15.87 -8.58 -6.17
CA GLY A 121 16.68 -9.55 -5.44
C GLY A 121 17.74 -10.20 -6.33
N VAL A 122 17.37 -10.62 -7.55
CA VAL A 122 18.31 -11.15 -8.54
C VAL A 122 19.37 -10.10 -8.89
N ALA A 123 18.96 -8.85 -9.12
CA ALA A 123 19.91 -7.76 -9.38
C ALA A 123 20.90 -7.57 -8.22
N ALA A 124 20.43 -7.63 -6.97
CA ALA A 124 21.29 -7.54 -5.80
C ALA A 124 22.22 -8.77 -5.65
N ALA A 125 21.74 -9.98 -5.96
CA ALA A 125 22.55 -11.19 -5.99
C ALA A 125 23.68 -11.12 -7.02
N LEU A 126 23.38 -10.62 -8.22
CA LEU A 126 24.39 -10.44 -9.27
C LEU A 126 25.48 -9.45 -8.85
N VAL A 127 25.12 -8.37 -8.14
CA VAL A 127 26.10 -7.41 -7.59
C VAL A 127 27.00 -8.06 -6.53
N VAL A 128 26.46 -9.01 -5.75
CA VAL A 128 27.25 -9.77 -4.75
C VAL A 128 28.17 -10.78 -5.44
N SER A 129 27.71 -11.47 -6.49
CA SER A 129 28.48 -12.54 -7.15
C SER A 129 29.52 -12.02 -8.13
N GLU A 130 29.17 -11.03 -8.95
CA GLU A 130 30.04 -10.47 -10.01
C GLU A 130 30.84 -9.25 -9.52
N GLY A 131 30.51 -8.75 -8.34
CA GLY A 131 31.10 -7.56 -7.75
C GLY A 131 30.44 -6.25 -8.19
N PRO A 132 30.86 -5.12 -7.58
CA PRO A 132 30.11 -3.86 -7.65
C PRO A 132 30.22 -3.11 -8.98
N GLY A 133 31.09 -3.53 -9.90
CA GLY A 133 31.38 -2.79 -11.13
C GLY A 133 32.12 -1.47 -10.87
N PRO A 134 32.16 -0.55 -11.86
CA PRO A 134 32.89 0.71 -11.77
C PRO A 134 32.25 1.68 -10.78
N SER A 135 33.05 2.61 -10.25
CA SER A 135 32.55 3.70 -9.42
C SER A 135 31.76 4.72 -10.25
N VAL A 136 30.83 5.45 -9.63
CA VAL A 136 30.04 6.49 -10.33
C VAL A 136 30.93 7.54 -11.00
N PRO A 137 31.96 8.12 -10.34
CA PRO A 137 32.84 9.10 -10.99
C PRO A 137 33.70 8.48 -12.09
N GLY A 138 34.17 7.24 -11.92
CA GLY A 138 34.96 6.54 -12.92
C GLY A 138 34.16 6.18 -14.17
N TRP A 139 32.88 5.82 -14.00
CA TRP A 139 31.96 5.62 -15.13
C TRP A 139 31.62 6.94 -15.82
N LEU A 140 31.35 8.01 -15.07
CA LEU A 140 31.05 9.32 -15.64
C LEU A 140 32.21 9.86 -16.49
N GLY A 141 33.45 9.65 -16.02
CA GLY A 141 34.67 10.00 -16.76
C GLY A 141 34.93 9.15 -18.01
N SER A 142 34.22 8.02 -18.17
CA SER A 142 34.32 7.17 -19.37
C SER A 142 33.32 7.53 -20.47
N LEU A 143 32.39 8.46 -20.19
CA LEU A 143 31.35 8.86 -21.14
C LEU A 143 31.88 9.89 -22.14
N SER A 144 31.49 9.74 -23.40
CA SER A 144 31.75 10.75 -24.42
C SER A 144 30.78 11.94 -24.31
N SER A 145 31.15 13.10 -24.87
CA SER A 145 30.33 14.32 -24.82
C SER A 145 28.91 14.15 -25.38
N SER A 146 28.74 13.31 -26.42
CA SER A 146 27.42 13.00 -26.99
C SER A 146 26.60 12.08 -26.09
N GLN A 147 27.24 11.13 -25.40
CA GLN A 147 26.57 10.26 -24.43
C GLN A 147 26.08 11.05 -23.21
N ILE A 148 26.83 12.05 -22.76
CA ILE A 148 26.42 12.95 -21.67
C ILE A 148 25.14 13.71 -22.06
N GLY A 149 25.03 14.18 -23.31
CA GLY A 149 23.83 14.84 -23.82
C GLY A 149 22.58 13.95 -23.78
N TRP A 150 22.69 12.70 -24.24
CA TRP A 150 21.59 11.72 -24.19
C TRP A 150 21.19 11.34 -22.76
N LEU A 151 22.17 11.20 -21.87
CA LEU A 151 21.91 10.93 -20.44
C LEU A 151 21.19 12.10 -19.77
N ALA A 152 21.63 13.34 -20.00
CA ALA A 152 20.95 14.52 -19.48
C ALA A 152 19.52 14.61 -20.01
N GLY A 153 19.31 14.41 -21.32
CA GLY A 153 17.99 14.43 -21.93
C GLY A 153 17.04 13.37 -21.37
N SER A 154 17.52 12.13 -21.20
CA SER A 154 16.71 11.04 -20.63
C SER A 154 16.35 11.25 -19.15
N LEU A 155 17.26 11.83 -18.34
CA LEU A 155 16.96 12.20 -16.95
C LEU A 155 15.88 13.28 -16.87
N VAL A 156 15.94 14.30 -17.73
CA VAL A 156 14.91 15.36 -17.80
C VAL A 156 13.56 14.76 -18.22
N ALA A 157 13.53 13.92 -19.26
CA ALA A 157 12.31 13.26 -19.70
C ALA A 157 11.71 12.35 -18.61
N GLY A 158 12.53 11.57 -17.92
CA GLY A 158 12.11 10.76 -16.79
C GLY A 158 11.51 11.58 -15.65
N LEU A 159 12.12 12.71 -15.30
CA LEU A 159 11.60 13.63 -14.29
C LEU A 159 10.23 14.19 -14.69
N VAL A 160 10.06 14.59 -15.96
CA VAL A 160 8.77 15.08 -16.48
C VAL A 160 7.68 14.00 -16.37
N ILE A 161 7.99 12.75 -16.75
CA ILE A 161 7.05 11.62 -16.65
C ILE A 161 6.64 11.35 -15.19
N VAL A 162 7.59 11.40 -14.26
CA VAL A 162 7.30 11.23 -12.82
C VAL A 162 6.40 12.35 -12.31
N ILE A 163 6.72 13.61 -12.63
CA ILE A 163 5.91 14.77 -12.23
C ILE A 163 4.49 14.62 -12.80
N GLN A 164 4.37 14.30 -14.08
CA GLN A 164 3.08 14.09 -14.74
C GLN A 164 2.28 12.96 -14.07
N SER A 165 2.91 11.83 -13.78
CA SER A 165 2.27 10.68 -13.11
C SER A 165 1.78 11.05 -11.71
N VAL A 166 2.59 11.79 -10.94
CA VAL A 166 2.21 12.28 -9.60
C VAL A 166 1.02 13.24 -9.70
N VAL A 167 1.05 14.19 -10.64
CA VAL A 167 -0.06 15.13 -10.87
C VAL A 167 -1.33 14.37 -11.24
N ILE A 168 -1.25 13.41 -12.16
CA ILE A 168 -2.39 12.56 -12.55
C ILE A 168 -2.96 11.83 -11.34
N VAL A 169 -2.12 11.19 -10.52
CA VAL A 169 -2.57 10.49 -9.32
C VAL A 169 -3.22 11.44 -8.30
N ILE A 170 -2.65 12.64 -8.10
CA ILE A 170 -3.25 13.66 -7.21
C ILE A 170 -4.63 14.09 -7.74
N LEU A 171 -4.75 14.35 -9.04
CA LEU A 171 -6.01 14.76 -9.66
C LEU A 171 -7.08 13.66 -9.57
N LEU A 172 -6.70 12.40 -9.83
CA LEU A 172 -7.60 11.25 -9.70
C LEU A 172 -8.06 11.06 -8.26
N ARG A 173 -7.14 11.18 -7.28
CA ARG A 173 -7.48 11.08 -5.86
C ARG A 173 -8.41 12.21 -5.40
N ARG A 174 -8.18 13.43 -5.87
CA ARG A 174 -9.07 14.58 -5.58
C ARG A 174 -10.48 14.37 -6.15
N ARG A 175 -10.59 13.87 -7.39
CA ARG A 175 -11.89 13.58 -8.02
C ARG A 175 -12.62 12.41 -7.34
N GLY A 176 -11.91 11.36 -6.95
CA GLY A 176 -12.49 10.24 -6.23
C GLY A 176 -13.08 10.64 -4.87
N GLN A 177 -12.42 11.54 -4.14
CA GLN A 177 -12.94 12.07 -2.88
C GLN A 177 -14.21 12.91 -3.07
N ALA A 178 -14.31 13.66 -4.18
CA ALA A 178 -15.50 14.43 -4.49
C ALA A 178 -16.72 13.54 -4.81
N LEU A 179 -16.52 12.44 -5.53
CA LEU A 179 -17.60 11.48 -5.85
C LEU A 179 -18.16 10.80 -4.58
N ILE A 180 -17.29 10.38 -3.66
CA ILE A 180 -17.71 9.78 -2.39
C ILE A 180 -18.52 10.78 -1.53
N GLY A 181 -18.17 12.07 -1.60
CA GLY A 181 -18.92 13.12 -0.90
C GLY A 181 -20.34 13.29 -1.45
N LEU A 182 -20.51 13.21 -2.77
CA LEU A 182 -21.82 13.30 -3.42
C LEU A 182 -22.69 12.08 -3.11
N ASP A 183 -22.14 10.86 -3.08
CA ASP A 183 -22.88 9.67 -2.67
C ASP A 183 -23.34 9.75 -1.20
N ALA A 184 -22.51 10.31 -0.32
CA ALA A 184 -22.86 10.51 1.08
C ALA A 184 -23.97 11.57 1.26
N GLN A 185 -23.91 12.65 0.48
CA GLN A 185 -24.95 13.69 0.44
C GLN A 185 -26.26 13.13 -0.14
N GLY A 186 -26.20 12.45 -1.28
CA GLY A 186 -27.36 11.82 -1.91
C GLY A 186 -27.99 10.77 -1.00
N ARG A 187 -27.20 9.96 -0.29
CA ARG A 187 -27.73 9.00 0.70
C ARG A 187 -28.40 9.70 1.89
N ARG A 188 -27.94 10.89 2.31
CA ARG A 188 -28.62 11.73 3.33
C ARG A 188 -29.88 12.40 2.81
N GLU A 189 -29.98 12.71 1.52
CA GLU A 189 -31.18 13.28 0.90
C GLU A 189 -32.22 12.19 0.58
N THR A 190 -31.78 11.00 0.15
CA THR A 190 -32.66 9.84 -0.13
C THR A 190 -33.18 9.23 1.17
N HIS A 191 -32.33 9.10 2.19
CA HIS A 191 -32.76 8.99 3.59
C HIS A 191 -32.91 10.39 4.18
N GLY A 192 -33.68 11.23 3.49
CA GLY A 192 -34.13 12.51 4.05
C GLY A 192 -34.52 12.26 5.49
N ALA A 193 -34.02 13.13 6.37
CA ALA A 193 -34.15 13.04 7.81
C ALA A 193 -35.62 12.96 8.24
N LEU A 194 -36.24 11.80 8.05
CA LEU A 194 -37.43 11.39 8.76
C LEU A 194 -36.98 11.42 10.22
N PRO A 195 -37.56 12.30 11.06
CA PRO A 195 -37.23 12.30 12.46
C PRO A 195 -37.42 10.87 12.97
N GLY A 196 -36.35 10.27 13.50
CA GLY A 196 -36.47 8.96 14.12
C GLY A 196 -37.58 9.02 15.17
N LEU A 197 -38.41 7.98 15.24
CA LEU A 197 -39.48 7.93 16.23
C LEU A 197 -38.90 8.18 17.63
N LYS A 198 -39.55 9.05 18.39
CA LYS A 198 -39.15 9.33 19.76
C LYS A 198 -39.50 8.13 20.64
N VAL A 199 -38.73 7.95 21.71
CA VAL A 199 -39.05 6.93 22.72
C VAL A 199 -40.41 7.24 23.33
N GLY A 200 -41.34 6.28 23.25
CA GLY A 200 -42.74 6.42 23.70
C GLY A 200 -43.74 6.75 22.59
N GLU A 201 -43.27 7.00 21.36
CA GLU A 201 -44.12 7.20 20.18
C GLU A 201 -44.59 5.83 19.63
N LEU A 202 -45.81 5.77 19.10
CA LEU A 202 -46.37 4.51 18.58
C LEU A 202 -45.57 4.05 17.36
N ALA A 203 -45.03 2.83 17.43
CA ALA A 203 -44.34 2.22 16.30
C ALA A 203 -45.29 2.12 15.09
N PRO A 204 -44.86 2.55 13.89
CA PRO A 204 -45.70 2.48 12.70
C PRO A 204 -45.95 1.03 12.31
N GLU A 205 -47.15 0.75 11.82
CA GLU A 205 -47.44 -0.55 11.21
C GLU A 205 -46.58 -0.75 9.97
N PHE A 206 -46.04 -1.95 9.83
CA PHE A 206 -45.27 -2.35 8.67
C PHE A 206 -45.61 -3.78 8.29
N GLU A 207 -45.41 -4.08 7.01
CA GLU A 207 -45.51 -5.42 6.43
C GLU A 207 -44.21 -5.68 5.68
N LEU A 208 -43.50 -6.73 6.08
CA LEU A 208 -42.23 -7.13 5.48
C LEU A 208 -42.39 -8.50 4.81
N GLY A 209 -41.83 -8.63 3.61
CA GLY A 209 -41.69 -9.94 2.97
C GLY A 209 -40.75 -10.83 3.78
N CYS A 210 -41.15 -12.10 3.97
CA CYS A 210 -40.25 -13.14 4.42
C CYS A 210 -39.59 -13.80 3.21
N ALA A 211 -38.28 -14.08 3.30
CA ALA A 211 -37.58 -14.82 2.25
C ALA A 211 -38.17 -16.24 2.04
N GLN A 212 -38.78 -16.83 3.09
CA GLN A 212 -39.31 -18.19 3.10
C GLN A 212 -40.70 -18.27 3.77
N GLY A 213 -41.67 -17.46 3.34
CA GLY A 213 -43.01 -17.54 3.90
C GLY A 213 -43.95 -16.38 3.58
N PRO A 214 -45.15 -16.35 4.19
CA PRO A 214 -46.06 -15.22 4.09
C PRO A 214 -45.45 -13.97 4.73
N ALA A 215 -45.88 -12.80 4.27
CA ALA A 215 -45.42 -11.54 4.83
C ALA A 215 -45.70 -11.44 6.34
N VAL A 216 -44.78 -10.81 7.07
CA VAL A 216 -44.86 -10.61 8.51
C VAL A 216 -45.23 -9.17 8.82
N THR A 217 -46.22 -8.99 9.68
CA THR A 217 -46.69 -7.68 10.14
C THR A 217 -46.29 -7.42 11.60
N LEU A 218 -46.17 -6.15 11.97
CA LEU A 218 -45.90 -5.75 13.36
C LEU A 218 -46.99 -6.29 14.31
N ALA A 219 -48.26 -6.21 13.90
CA ALA A 219 -49.38 -6.77 14.66
C ALA A 219 -49.18 -8.27 14.97
N ALA A 220 -48.78 -9.07 13.98
CA ALA A 220 -48.53 -10.50 14.15
C ALA A 220 -47.34 -10.80 15.08
N LEU A 221 -46.31 -9.95 15.11
CA LEU A 221 -45.19 -10.11 16.06
C LEU A 221 -45.60 -9.76 17.50
N ARG A 222 -46.56 -8.85 17.68
CA ARG A 222 -47.04 -8.42 19.00
C ARG A 222 -48.05 -9.37 19.64
N THR A 223 -48.78 -10.18 18.84
CA THR A 223 -49.77 -11.14 19.39
C THR A 223 -49.14 -12.18 20.32
N ALA A 224 -47.84 -12.45 20.18
CA ALA A 224 -47.08 -13.34 21.06
C ALA A 224 -46.86 -12.77 22.49
N GLY A 225 -47.24 -11.51 22.75
CA GLY A 225 -47.15 -10.89 24.09
C GLY A 225 -45.73 -10.61 24.57
N ARG A 226 -44.72 -10.72 23.69
CA ARG A 226 -43.30 -10.47 24.00
C ARG A 226 -42.82 -9.14 23.42
N PRO A 227 -41.83 -8.48 24.03
CA PRO A 227 -41.21 -7.30 23.44
C PRO A 227 -40.51 -7.67 22.12
N VAL A 228 -40.71 -6.85 21.09
CA VAL A 228 -40.19 -7.04 19.74
C VAL A 228 -39.00 -6.10 19.51
N LEU A 229 -37.87 -6.64 19.06
CA LEU A 229 -36.69 -5.87 18.66
C LEU A 229 -36.59 -5.87 17.13
N CYS A 230 -36.64 -4.70 16.50
CA CYS A 230 -36.43 -4.54 15.07
C CYS A 230 -35.00 -4.06 14.80
N GLN A 231 -34.22 -4.82 14.03
CA GLN A 231 -32.88 -4.43 13.61
C GLN A 231 -32.84 -4.30 12.09
N ASN A 232 -32.43 -3.14 11.59
CA ASN A 232 -32.37 -2.90 10.16
C ASN A 232 -31.12 -3.57 9.56
N HIS A 233 -31.31 -4.49 8.63
CA HIS A 233 -30.25 -5.12 7.85
C HIS A 233 -30.41 -4.70 6.39
N LEU A 234 -29.30 -4.47 5.69
CA LEU A 234 -29.22 -3.88 4.33
C LEU A 234 -30.04 -4.58 3.23
N LEU A 235 -30.69 -5.72 3.50
CA LEU A 235 -31.39 -6.55 2.52
C LEU A 235 -32.89 -6.27 2.41
N GLY A 236 -33.50 -5.51 3.32
CA GLY A 236 -34.93 -5.15 3.22
C GLY A 236 -35.93 -6.31 3.38
N GLU A 237 -35.45 -7.51 3.69
CA GLU A 237 -36.24 -8.72 3.93
C GLU A 237 -36.18 -9.10 5.41
N ALA A 238 -37.28 -9.63 5.96
CA ALA A 238 -37.30 -10.14 7.32
C ALA A 238 -36.63 -11.53 7.38
N ALA A 239 -35.75 -11.72 8.36
CA ALA A 239 -35.24 -13.04 8.73
C ALA A 239 -36.35 -13.80 9.49
N CYS A 240 -37.20 -14.43 8.70
CA CYS A 240 -38.11 -15.49 9.10
C CYS A 240 -37.41 -16.81 8.74
#